data_AF-A0A948U7C4-F1
#
_entry.id   AF-A0A948U7C4-F1
#
_cell.length_a   1.000
_cell.length_b   1.000
_cell.length_c   1.000
_cell.angle_alpha   90.00
_cell.angle_beta   90.00
_cell.angle_gamma   90.00
#
_symmetry.space_group_name_H-M   'P 1'
#
loop_
_entity.id
_entity.type
_entity.pdbx_description
1 polymer ?
#
loop_
_entity_poly.entity_id
_entity_poly.type
_entity_poly.pdbx_seq_one_letter_code
_entity_poly.pdbx_strand_id
1 'polypeptide(L)'
;MANEGYGVLVGWRHEEVGGRLILKIESVRSLEQSERHDIDTQHLVMSHNQAAVMANYLFHISRQSPPLMPKRGWLSRWFAGGRS
;
A
#
# COMPACT_ATOMS: atom_id res chain seq x y z
N MET A 1 21.73 18.03 0.44
CA MET A 1 21.76 17.11 1.61
C MET A 1 20.43 16.41 1.64
N ALA A 2 20.39 15.07 1.62
CA ALA A 2 19.13 14.35 1.74
C ALA A 2 18.55 14.67 3.13
N ASN A 3 17.40 15.34 3.15
CA ASN A 3 16.68 15.62 4.39
C ASN A 3 16.05 14.31 4.86
N GLU A 4 16.75 13.53 5.68
CA GLU A 4 16.19 12.37 6.38
C GLU A 4 15.17 12.88 7.42
N GLY A 5 13.97 13.17 6.93
CA GLY A 5 12.82 13.54 7.76
C GLY A 5 12.05 12.29 8.15
N TYR A 6 11.90 12.07 9.46
CA TYR A 6 10.95 11.08 9.99
C TYR A 6 9.54 11.70 10.01
N GLY A 7 8.54 10.92 9.61
CA GLY A 7 7.14 11.34 9.59
C GLY A 7 6.20 10.15 9.79
N VAL A 8 4.97 10.43 10.23
CA VAL A 8 3.93 9.42 10.41
C VAL A 8 3.30 9.13 9.06
N LEU A 9 3.25 7.85 8.66
CA LEU A 9 2.58 7.40 7.45
C LEU A 9 1.06 7.58 7.60
N VAL A 10 0.46 8.43 6.76
CA VAL A 10 -0.99 8.70 6.77
C VAL A 10 -1.70 8.10 5.56
N GLY A 11 -0.96 7.90 4.45
CA GLY A 11 -1.53 7.38 3.22
C GLY A 11 -0.46 6.78 2.32
N TRP A 12 -0.89 5.86 1.47
CA TRP A 12 -0.07 5.36 0.37
C TRP A 12 -0.97 4.82 -0.74
N ARG A 13 -0.52 4.97 -1.99
CA ARG A 13 -1.21 4.43 -3.17
C ARG A 13 -0.21 4.14 -4.27
N HIS A 14 -0.57 3.27 -5.21
CA HIS A 14 0.28 2.99 -6.36
C HIS A 14 -0.41 3.39 -7.66
N GLU A 15 0.40 3.74 -8.64
CA GLU A 15 0.02 3.95 -10.03
C GLU A 15 0.98 3.14 -10.92
N GLU A 16 0.51 2.64 -12.05
CA GLU A 16 1.35 1.91 -13.02
C GLU A 16 1.49 2.72 -14.30
N VAL A 17 2.73 3.00 -14.71
CA VAL A 17 3.05 3.81 -15.88
C VAL A 17 4.19 3.15 -16.64
N GLY A 18 3.94 2.77 -17.90
CA GLY A 18 4.99 2.19 -18.77
C GLY A 18 5.64 0.93 -18.21
N GLY A 19 4.87 0.07 -17.53
CA GLY A 19 5.37 -1.17 -16.91
C GLY A 19 6.20 -0.96 -15.64
N ARG A 20 6.22 0.27 -15.09
CA ARG A 20 6.81 0.59 -13.78
C ARG A 20 5.71 0.93 -12.78
N LEU A 21 5.94 0.57 -11.53
CA LEU A 21 5.10 0.91 -10.41
C LEU A 21 5.63 2.19 -9.77
N ILE A 22 4.74 3.16 -9.57
CA ILE A 22 4.98 4.40 -8.85
C ILE A 22 4.23 4.30 -7.53
N LEU A 23 4.96 4.18 -6.42
CA LEU A 23 4.40 4.19 -5.08
C LEU A 23 4.44 5.62 -4.53
N LYS A 24 3.27 6.21 -4.31
CA LYS A 24 3.10 7.47 -3.60
C LYS A 24 2.94 7.18 -2.11
N ILE A 25 3.80 7.78 -1.30
CA ILE A 25 3.78 7.72 0.17
C ILE A 25 3.47 9.12 0.69
N GLU A 26 2.50 9.20 1.60
CA GLU A 26 2.04 10.44 2.22
C GLU A 26 2.33 10.39 3.72
N SER A 27 3.00 11.41 4.24
CA SER A 27 3.36 11.51 5.64
C SER A 27 3.16 12.92 6.21
N VAL A 28 3.08 13.00 7.53
CA VAL A 28 3.03 14.26 8.29
C VAL A 28 4.09 14.22 9.40
N ARG A 29 4.76 15.34 9.67
CA ARG A 29 5.82 15.41 10.71
C ARG A 29 5.33 16.01 12.02
N SER A 30 4.17 16.66 12.02
CA SER A 30 3.54 17.20 13.23
C SER A 30 2.02 17.14 13.15
N LEU A 31 1.36 17.22 14.31
CA LEU A 31 -0.10 17.34 14.39
C LEU A 31 -0.57 18.62 13.68
N GLU A 32 0.18 19.72 13.82
CA GLU A 32 -0.11 20.98 13.14
C GLU A 32 -0.10 20.83 11.61
N GLN A 33 0.87 20.09 11.05
CA GLN A 33 0.89 19.79 9.62
C GLN A 33 -0.31 18.95 9.20
N SER A 34 -0.68 17.97 10.02
CA SER A 34 -1.89 17.16 9.79
C SER A 34 -3.15 18.00 9.77
N GLU A 35 -3.31 18.94 10.70
CA GLU A 35 -4.48 19.83 10.79
C GLU A 35 -4.55 20.83 9.62
N ARG A 36 -3.40 21.28 9.13
CA ARG A 36 -3.30 22.18 7.98
C ARG A 36 -3.34 21.47 6.62
N HIS A 37 -3.48 20.13 6.61
CA HIS A 37 -3.37 19.29 5.42
C HIS A 37 -2.05 19.52 4.63
N ASP A 38 -0.98 19.88 5.34
CA ASP A 38 0.36 20.02 4.79
C ASP A 38 1.03 18.63 4.78
N ILE A 39 0.77 17.88 3.70
CA ILE A 39 1.17 16.48 3.56
C ILE A 39 2.47 16.37 2.76
N ASP A 40 3.50 15.81 3.38
CA ASP A 40 4.72 15.43 2.69
C ASP A 40 4.44 14.24 1.76
N THR A 41 4.76 14.41 0.48
CA THR A 41 4.59 13.37 -0.53
C THR A 41 5.94 12.90 -1.06
N GLN A 42 6.15 11.58 -1.05
CA GLN A 42 7.31 10.93 -1.66
C GLN A 42 6.87 9.95 -2.74
N HIS A 43 7.54 10.01 -3.90
CA HIS A 43 7.28 9.10 -5.02
C HIS A 43 8.45 8.14 -5.20
N LEU A 44 8.18 6.84 -5.11
CA LEU A 44 9.15 5.78 -5.36
C LEU A 44 8.81 5.09 -6.68
N VAL A 45 9.74 5.11 -7.63
CA VAL A 45 9.57 4.41 -8.92
C VAL A 45 10.32 3.09 -8.86
N MET A 46 9.64 1.99 -9.20
CA MET A 46 10.19 0.66 -9.10
C MET A 46 9.58 -0.31 -10.13
N SER A 47 10.25 -1.43 -10.34
CA SER A 47 9.68 -2.58 -11.05
C SER A 47 8.73 -3.36 -10.14
N HIS A 48 7.87 -4.19 -10.75
CA HIS A 48 7.03 -5.16 -10.02
C HIS A 48 7.86 -6.08 -9.12
N ASN A 49 9.03 -6.54 -9.58
CA ASN A 49 9.92 -7.39 -8.78
C ASN A 49 10.46 -6.67 -7.54
N GLN A 50 10.87 -5.41 -7.69
CA GLN A 50 11.32 -4.58 -6.55
C GLN A 50 10.17 -4.32 -5.57
N ALA A 51 8.96 -4.07 -6.07
CA ALA A 51 7.78 -3.92 -5.23
C ALA A 51 7.49 -5.21 -4.44
N ALA A 52 7.60 -6.39 -5.06
CA ALA A 52 7.40 -7.66 -4.40
C ALA A 52 8.43 -7.92 -3.27
N VAL A 53 9.71 -7.61 -3.52
CA VAL A 53 10.77 -7.72 -2.51
C VAL A 53 10.49 -6.78 -1.33
N MET A 54 10.11 -5.53 -1.61
CA MET A 54 9.76 -4.56 -0.57
C MET A 54 8.53 -5.02 0.23
N ALA A 55 7.48 -5.50 -0.42
CA ALA A 55 6.29 -6.02 0.25
C ALA A 55 6.64 -7.19 1.19
N ASN A 56 7.45 -8.14 0.72
CA ASN A 56 7.91 -9.26 1.54
C ASN A 56 8.70 -8.77 2.76
N TYR A 57 9.61 -7.80 2.58
CA TYR A 57 10.34 -7.19 3.69
C TYR A 57 9.40 -6.55 4.72
N LEU A 58 8.41 -5.77 4.26
CA LEU A 58 7.43 -5.11 5.13
C LEU A 58 6.57 -6.12 5.92
N PHE A 59 6.14 -7.21 5.28
CA PHE A 59 5.43 -8.30 5.97
C PHE A 59 6.33 -8.99 7.01
N HIS A 60 7.57 -9.26 6.66
CA HIS A 60 8.52 -9.90 7.55
C HIS A 60 8.77 -9.06 8.83
N ILE A 61 9.06 -7.76 8.68
CA ILE A 61 9.33 -6.89 9.84
C ILE A 61 8.08 -6.60 10.68
N SER A 62 6.90 -6.57 10.06
CA SER A 62 5.63 -6.37 10.78
C SER A 62 5.11 -7.64 11.45
N ARG A 63 5.72 -8.81 11.16
CA ARG A 63 5.24 -10.14 11.55
C ARG A 63 3.80 -10.41 11.11
N GLN A 64 3.37 -9.74 10.05
CA GLN A 64 2.06 -9.95 9.45
C GLN A 64 2.20 -10.86 8.22
N SER A 65 1.14 -11.58 7.91
CA SER A 65 1.02 -12.31 6.65
C SER A 65 0.32 -11.44 5.61
N PRO A 66 0.58 -11.66 4.30
CA PRO A 66 -0.22 -11.05 3.25
C PRO A 66 -1.70 -11.31 3.50
N PRO A 67 -2.58 -10.29 3.38
CA PRO A 67 -4.01 -10.53 3.49
C PRO A 67 -4.40 -11.59 2.48
N LEU A 68 -5.15 -12.59 2.93
CA LEU A 68 -5.74 -13.58 2.02
C LEU A 68 -6.64 -12.80 1.07
N MET A 69 -6.21 -12.63 -0.18
CA MET A 69 -7.09 -12.08 -1.21
C MET A 69 -8.32 -12.98 -1.22
N PRO A 70 -9.54 -12.44 -1.01
CA PRO A 70 -10.73 -13.26 -1.09
C PRO A 70 -10.72 -13.88 -2.48
N LYS A 71 -10.50 -15.21 -2.53
CA LYS A 71 -10.65 -15.98 -3.76
C LYS A 71 -12.05 -15.66 -4.22
N ARG A 72 -12.20 -14.84 -5.26
CA ARG A 72 -13.49 -14.44 -5.80
C ARG A 72 -14.19 -15.73 -6.21
N GLY A 73 -15.04 -16.21 -5.31
CA GLY A 73 -15.39 -17.61 -5.25
C GLY A 73 -16.24 -17.98 -6.44
N TRP A 74 -15.72 -18.80 -7.34
CA TRP A 74 -16.55 -19.59 -8.26
C TRP A 74 -17.68 -20.29 -7.48
N LEU A 75 -17.36 -20.80 -6.28
CA LEU A 75 -18.26 -21.62 -5.46
C LEU A 75 -19.39 -20.83 -4.78
N SER A 76 -19.36 -19.49 -4.73
CA SER A 76 -20.47 -18.71 -4.17
C SER A 76 -21.72 -18.73 -5.06
N ARG A 77 -21.61 -19.18 -6.32
CA ARG A 77 -22.74 -19.35 -7.24
C ARG A 77 -23.55 -20.63 -7.01
N TRP A 78 -23.02 -21.62 -6.27
CA TRP A 78 -23.68 -22.92 -6.10
C TRP A 78 -24.50 -23.02 -4.81
N PHE A 79 -24.20 -22.21 -3.78
CA PHE A 79 -24.96 -22.18 -2.52
C PHE A 79 -26.09 -21.13 -2.49
N ALA A 80 -26.22 -20.29 -3.52
CA ALA A 80 -27.30 -19.31 -3.63
C ALA A 80 -28.56 -19.85 -4.36
N GLY A 81 -28.53 -21.10 -4.86
CA GLY A 81 -29.62 -21.70 -5.65
C GLY A 81 -30.47 -22.76 -4.93
N GLY A 82 -30.30 -22.95 -3.62
CA GLY A 82 -30.91 -24.06 -2.88
C GLY A 82 -31.91 -23.65 -1.82
N ARG A 83 -32.88 -22.78 -2.13
CA ARG A 83 -34.12 -22.60 -1.36
C ARG A 83 -35.26 -22.17 -2.30
N SER A 84 -35.93 -23.15 -2.88
CA SER A 84 -37.32 -23.07 -3.34
C SER A 84 -38.09 -24.19 -2.65
#